data_AF-A0A1V1P7J4-F1
#
_entry.id   AF-A0A1V1P7J4-F1
#
_cell.length_a   1.000
_cell.length_b   1.000
_cell.length_c   1.000
_cell.angle_alpha   90.00
_cell.angle_beta   90.00
_cell.angle_gamma   90.00
#
_symmetry.space_group_name_H-M   'P 1'
#
loop_
_entity.id
_entity.type
_entity.pdbx_description
1 polymer ?
#
loop_
_entity_poly.entity_id
_entity_poly.type
_entity_poly.pdbx_seq_one_letter_code
_entity_poly.pdbx_strand_id
1 'polypeptide(L)'
;MFGMIHAAWCDSNTPKDAYYYPAIESVGFISRDSVPFAGTIHSNEHNQVMSGWDHILYIKPYRNYFFKKNALFVAYGPVEDVYSDNVFMGVHYQIKGVVEIIAMKPRFVKARIAKSYLPIRKGDHIKPYEKINHYIPITDDVPYIRSHVIASEGTRRMIGQGDIVFINKGQKNGVRPGNIFDIFEHQEKDFEMSRRTVFVDPSNRYPSGQLLILTTQRLTAAGLITWSKNELLMAHQLDVH
;
A
#
# COMPACT_ATOMS: atom_id res chain seq x y z
N MET A 1 38.16 12.01 31.63
CA MET A 1 36.88 11.26 31.71
C MET A 1 36.00 11.80 30.60
N PHE A 2 35.57 10.94 29.66
CA PHE A 2 34.72 11.21 28.49
C PHE A 2 35.30 12.19 27.45
N GLY A 3 35.51 11.86 26.17
CA GLY A 3 34.82 10.92 25.30
C GLY A 3 34.10 11.74 24.22
N MET A 4 34.73 11.99 23.07
CA MET A 4 34.03 12.51 21.89
C MET A 4 34.15 11.52 20.74
N ILE A 5 32.99 10.96 20.48
CA ILE A 5 32.59 9.89 19.57
C ILE A 5 32.69 10.38 18.13
N HIS A 6 32.98 9.43 17.24
CA HIS A 6 33.14 9.61 15.81
C HIS A 6 31.94 10.31 15.16
N ALA A 7 32.22 11.31 14.33
CA ALA A 7 31.27 11.83 13.36
C ALA A 7 30.93 10.74 12.35
N ALA A 8 29.68 10.32 12.33
CA ALA A 8 29.14 9.43 11.32
C ALA A 8 29.06 10.17 9.97
N TRP A 9 29.59 9.51 8.95
CA TRP A 9 29.56 9.93 7.56
C TRP A 9 28.10 10.08 7.10
N CYS A 10 27.71 11.28 6.70
CA CYS A 10 26.44 11.55 6.06
C CYS A 10 26.63 11.30 4.56
N ASP A 11 26.06 10.21 4.03
CA ASP A 11 26.03 9.93 2.60
C ASP A 11 25.29 11.08 1.88
N SER A 12 26.00 11.78 1.02
CA SER A 12 25.60 13.05 0.38
C SER A 12 24.58 12.90 -0.76
N ASN A 13 23.69 11.90 -0.72
CA ASN A 13 22.77 11.60 -1.81
C ASN A 13 21.28 11.55 -1.41
N THR A 14 20.93 12.04 -0.22
CA THR A 14 19.54 12.33 0.14
C THR A 14 19.04 13.55 -0.63
N PRO A 15 17.98 13.44 -1.45
CA PRO A 15 17.30 14.62 -2.00
C PRO A 15 16.82 15.47 -0.82
N LYS A 16 17.06 16.79 -0.86
CA LYS A 16 16.65 17.72 0.22
C LYS A 16 15.13 17.68 0.50
N ASP A 17 14.34 17.25 -0.48
CA ASP A 17 12.88 17.18 -0.43
C ASP A 17 12.41 15.74 -0.68
N ALA A 18 12.80 14.79 0.16
CA ALA A 18 12.33 13.41 0.08
C ALA A 18 11.78 12.92 1.43
N TYR A 19 10.67 12.19 1.37
CA TYR A 19 10.08 11.53 2.52
C TYR A 19 10.64 10.11 2.66
N TYR A 20 11.24 9.79 3.80
CA TYR A 20 11.72 8.45 4.10
C TYR A 20 10.58 7.60 4.69
N TYR A 21 10.17 6.56 3.97
CA TYR A 21 9.15 5.62 4.44
C TYR A 21 9.70 4.17 4.44
N PRO A 22 10.16 3.67 5.61
CA PRO A 22 10.81 2.35 5.70
C PRO A 22 9.86 1.18 5.39
N ALA A 23 8.55 1.38 5.54
CA ALA A 23 7.54 0.35 5.32
C ALA A 23 6.98 0.32 3.88
N ILE A 24 7.62 1.00 2.92
CA ILE A 24 7.15 1.07 1.53
C ILE A 24 6.99 -0.32 0.89
N GLU A 25 7.83 -1.28 1.29
CA GLU A 25 7.79 -2.66 0.77
C GLU A 25 6.57 -3.46 1.22
N SER A 26 5.86 -3.03 2.26
CA SER A 26 4.65 -3.68 2.75
C SER A 26 3.35 -3.02 2.28
N VAL A 27 3.43 -1.89 1.56
CA VAL A 27 2.26 -1.15 1.09
C VAL A 27 1.49 -1.97 0.05
N GLY A 28 0.20 -2.21 0.31
CA GLY A 28 -0.70 -2.87 -0.63
C GLY A 28 -0.99 -2.03 -1.87
N PHE A 29 -1.86 -2.56 -2.73
CA PHE A 29 -2.31 -1.86 -3.93
C PHE A 29 -3.67 -2.35 -4.38
N ILE A 30 -4.42 -1.50 -5.08
CA ILE A 30 -5.68 -1.89 -5.73
C ILE A 30 -5.45 -1.99 -7.23
N SER A 31 -5.66 -3.16 -7.81
CA SER A 31 -5.52 -3.34 -9.26
C SER A 31 -6.82 -3.85 -9.88
N ARG A 32 -7.29 -3.13 -10.89
CA ARG A 32 -8.34 -3.62 -11.80
C ARG A 32 -7.78 -4.55 -12.87
N ASP A 33 -6.49 -4.37 -13.18
CA ASP A 33 -5.78 -5.15 -14.17
C ASP A 33 -5.31 -6.46 -13.53
N SER A 34 -5.17 -7.51 -14.34
CA SER A 34 -4.64 -8.79 -13.86
C SER A 34 -3.20 -8.61 -13.37
N VAL A 35 -2.92 -9.07 -12.15
CA VAL A 35 -1.58 -8.98 -11.55
C VAL A 35 -0.78 -10.23 -11.93
N PRO A 36 0.31 -10.11 -12.72
CA PRO A 36 1.13 -11.25 -13.08
C PRO A 36 1.75 -11.91 -11.85
N PHE A 37 1.76 -13.24 -11.83
CA PHE A 37 2.38 -14.03 -10.78
C PHE A 37 3.23 -15.15 -11.39
N ALA A 38 4.32 -15.47 -10.69
CA ALA A 38 5.24 -16.55 -11.04
C ALA A 38 4.82 -17.90 -10.44
N GLY A 39 4.00 -17.87 -9.39
CA GLY A 39 3.51 -19.07 -8.73
C GLY A 39 2.60 -18.77 -7.53
N THR A 40 2.11 -19.84 -6.92
CA THR A 40 1.18 -19.80 -5.79
C THR A 40 1.75 -20.56 -4.60
N ILE A 41 1.63 -19.99 -3.40
CA ILE A 41 2.03 -20.60 -2.14
C ILE A 41 1.13 -21.81 -1.85
N HIS A 42 1.78 -22.91 -1.45
CA HIS A 42 1.20 -24.19 -1.11
C HIS A 42 1.71 -24.64 0.26
N SER A 43 0.89 -25.39 1.00
CA SER A 43 1.17 -25.74 2.40
C SER A 43 2.39 -26.66 2.59
N ASN A 44 2.55 -27.68 1.73
CA ASN A 44 3.69 -28.61 1.73
C ASN A 44 3.62 -29.58 0.53
N GLU A 45 4.60 -30.48 0.44
CA GLU A 45 4.69 -31.53 -0.59
C GLU A 45 3.52 -32.53 -0.55
N HIS A 46 2.87 -32.73 0.61
CA HIS A 46 1.92 -33.84 0.87
C HIS A 46 0.56 -33.44 1.48
N ASN A 47 0.20 -32.15 1.48
CA ASN A 47 -1.11 -31.62 1.91
C ASN A 47 -1.47 -31.83 3.41
N GLN A 48 -0.50 -31.99 4.32
CA GLN A 48 -0.75 -32.12 5.78
C GLN A 48 -0.49 -30.80 6.55
N VAL A 49 -1.22 -30.57 7.64
CA VAL A 49 -1.16 -29.33 8.43
C VAL A 49 0.07 -29.32 9.35
N MET A 50 0.80 -28.20 9.33
CA MET A 50 1.85 -27.73 10.27
C MET A 50 3.24 -28.38 10.26
N SER A 51 4.24 -27.53 10.05
CA SER A 51 5.44 -27.49 10.89
C SER A 51 5.96 -26.05 10.96
N GLY A 52 5.62 -25.37 12.05
CA GLY A 52 5.96 -23.97 12.32
C GLY A 52 7.40 -23.73 12.76
N TRP A 53 8.38 -24.43 12.20
CA TRP A 53 9.77 -24.35 12.66
C TRP A 53 10.80 -24.04 11.57
N ASP A 54 10.56 -24.40 10.31
CA ASP A 54 11.57 -24.24 9.26
C ASP A 54 11.39 -22.97 8.39
N HIS A 55 10.29 -22.22 8.55
CA HIS A 55 9.93 -21.08 7.68
C HIS A 55 10.01 -21.43 6.17
N ILE A 56 9.84 -22.70 5.80
CA ILE A 56 9.89 -23.16 4.42
C ILE A 56 8.48 -23.15 3.83
N LEU A 57 8.38 -22.55 2.65
CA LEU A 57 7.19 -22.51 1.83
C LEU A 57 7.40 -23.33 0.56
N TYR A 58 6.30 -23.89 0.08
CA TYR A 58 6.26 -24.59 -1.19
C TYR A 58 5.51 -23.73 -2.19
N ILE A 59 6.09 -23.55 -3.37
CA ILE A 59 5.50 -22.75 -4.43
C ILE A 59 5.16 -23.70 -5.58
N LYS A 60 3.93 -23.65 -6.04
CA LYS A 60 3.54 -24.24 -7.32
C LYS A 60 3.81 -23.21 -8.43
N PRO A 61 4.73 -23.48 -9.37
CA PRO A 61 4.96 -22.59 -10.50
C PRO A 61 3.66 -22.32 -11.28
N TYR A 62 3.47 -21.07 -11.70
CA TYR A 62 2.44 -20.73 -12.66
C TYR A 62 2.97 -21.06 -14.06
N ARG A 63 2.28 -21.97 -14.76
CA ARG A 63 2.74 -22.52 -16.04
C ARG A 63 4.18 -23.04 -15.89
N ASN A 64 5.05 -22.75 -16.86
CA ASN A 64 6.45 -23.17 -16.88
C ASN A 64 7.39 -22.01 -16.47
N TYR A 65 7.01 -21.20 -15.48
CA TYR A 65 7.89 -20.14 -15.00
C TYR A 65 9.22 -20.72 -14.48
N PHE A 66 10.35 -20.17 -14.97
CA PHE A 66 11.69 -20.64 -14.60
C PHE A 66 12.22 -19.89 -13.38
N PHE A 67 12.32 -20.60 -12.26
CA PHE A 67 12.89 -20.06 -11.03
C PHE A 67 14.41 -20.20 -11.00
N LYS A 68 15.07 -19.25 -10.34
CA LYS A 68 16.51 -19.28 -10.05
C LYS A 68 16.72 -19.42 -8.55
N LYS A 69 17.71 -20.23 -8.16
CA LYS A 69 18.13 -20.34 -6.76
C LYS A 69 18.61 -18.96 -6.26
N ASN A 70 18.32 -18.65 -5.00
CA ASN A 70 18.57 -17.38 -4.31
C ASN A 70 17.82 -16.16 -4.88
N ALA A 71 16.91 -16.35 -5.85
CA ALA A 71 16.07 -15.26 -6.32
C ALA A 71 15.01 -14.89 -5.26
N LEU A 72 14.77 -13.60 -5.10
CA LEU A 72 13.75 -13.07 -4.19
C LEU A 72 12.43 -12.85 -4.91
N PHE A 73 11.34 -13.13 -4.22
CA PHE A 73 9.99 -12.92 -4.68
C PHE A 73 9.15 -12.25 -3.59
N VAL A 74 8.25 -11.36 -3.98
CA VAL A 74 7.26 -10.76 -3.09
C VAL A 74 6.05 -11.68 -3.03
N ALA A 75 5.62 -12.04 -1.82
CA ALA A 75 4.37 -12.74 -1.57
C ALA A 75 3.24 -11.73 -1.33
N TYR A 76 2.10 -11.93 -2.00
CA TYR A 76 0.94 -11.04 -1.92
C TYR A 76 -0.37 -11.83 -2.11
N GLY A 77 -1.49 -11.27 -1.64
CA GLY A 77 -2.79 -11.94 -1.77
C GLY A 77 -3.96 -10.94 -1.78
N PRO A 78 -5.11 -11.32 -2.36
CA PRO A 78 -6.29 -10.47 -2.41
C PRO A 78 -6.94 -10.35 -1.02
N VAL A 79 -7.64 -9.24 -0.80
CA VAL A 79 -8.42 -8.95 0.40
C VAL A 79 -9.90 -8.81 0.06
N GLU A 80 -10.23 -7.86 -0.81
CA GLU A 80 -11.60 -7.51 -1.13
C GLU A 80 -11.69 -6.87 -2.53
N ASP A 81 -12.90 -6.88 -3.09
CA ASP A 81 -13.24 -6.07 -4.26
C ASP A 81 -13.56 -4.64 -3.80
N VAL A 82 -12.91 -3.65 -4.41
CA VAL A 82 -13.10 -2.24 -4.07
C VAL A 82 -13.93 -1.55 -5.14
N TYR A 83 -14.88 -0.72 -4.70
CA TYR A 83 -15.79 0.04 -5.55
C TYR A 83 -15.75 1.53 -5.17
N SER A 84 -15.96 2.42 -6.14
CA SER A 84 -16.21 3.85 -5.95
C SER A 84 -17.48 4.18 -6.70
N ASP A 85 -18.51 4.71 -6.03
CA ASP A 85 -19.77 5.11 -6.67
C ASP A 85 -20.39 3.98 -7.53
N ASN A 86 -20.40 2.76 -6.99
CA ASN A 86 -20.81 1.51 -7.69
C ASN A 86 -19.97 1.11 -8.91
N VAL A 87 -18.87 1.81 -9.17
CA VAL A 87 -17.89 1.44 -10.20
C VAL A 87 -16.80 0.58 -9.57
N PHE A 88 -16.63 -0.63 -10.06
CA PHE A 88 -15.52 -1.50 -9.63
C PHE A 88 -14.17 -0.79 -9.87
N MET A 89 -13.33 -0.67 -8.84
CA MET A 89 -12.02 -0.02 -8.93
C MET A 89 -10.88 -1.03 -9.03
N GLY A 90 -11.13 -2.27 -8.62
CA GLY A 90 -10.17 -3.37 -8.67
C GLY A 90 -10.21 -4.23 -7.42
N VAL A 91 -9.31 -5.20 -7.35
CA VAL A 91 -9.10 -6.03 -6.17
C VAL A 91 -8.00 -5.39 -5.33
N HIS A 92 -8.24 -5.25 -4.02
CA HIS A 92 -7.22 -4.85 -3.05
C HIS A 92 -6.30 -6.04 -2.77
N TYR A 93 -4.99 -5.85 -2.98
CA TYR A 93 -3.95 -6.82 -2.68
C TYR A 93 -3.04 -6.30 -1.56
N GLN A 94 -2.73 -7.17 -0.61
CA GLN A 94 -1.76 -6.91 0.44
C GLN A 94 -0.42 -7.57 0.15
N ILE A 95 0.67 -6.87 0.47
CA ILE A 95 2.01 -7.45 0.47
C ILE A 95 2.24 -8.14 1.81
N LYS A 96 2.59 -9.43 1.75
CA LYS A 96 2.68 -10.28 2.93
C LYS A 96 4.12 -10.54 3.37
N GLY A 97 5.06 -10.50 2.44
CA GLY A 97 6.46 -10.65 2.75
C GLY A 97 7.34 -10.91 1.53
N VAL A 98 8.57 -11.29 1.79
CA VAL A 98 9.57 -11.64 0.78
C VAL A 98 10.03 -13.07 1.03
N VAL A 99 10.10 -13.87 -0.03
CA VAL A 99 10.54 -15.26 0.00
C VAL A 99 11.76 -15.43 -0.91
N GLU A 100 12.70 -16.26 -0.48
CA GLU A 100 13.93 -16.60 -1.21
C GLU A 100 13.85 -18.03 -1.73
N ILE A 101 14.08 -18.23 -3.03
CA ILE A 101 14.09 -19.56 -3.62
C ILE A 101 15.32 -20.34 -3.16
N ILE A 102 15.14 -21.48 -2.49
CA ILE A 102 16.24 -22.32 -1.99
C ILE A 102 16.51 -23.53 -2.88
N ALA A 103 15.48 -24.10 -3.51
CA ALA A 103 15.61 -25.25 -4.40
C ALA A 103 14.43 -25.39 -5.36
N MET A 104 14.71 -25.85 -6.57
CA MET A 104 13.69 -26.21 -7.56
C MET A 104 13.55 -27.74 -7.60
N LYS A 105 12.32 -28.25 -7.49
CA LYS A 105 11.97 -29.66 -7.62
C LYS A 105 11.03 -29.84 -8.83
N PRO A 106 10.84 -31.06 -9.36
CA PRO A 106 10.07 -31.27 -10.59
C PRO A 106 8.63 -30.71 -10.57
N ARG A 107 7.97 -30.68 -9.41
CA ARG A 107 6.56 -30.26 -9.28
C ARG A 107 6.35 -29.00 -8.44
N PHE A 108 7.37 -28.54 -7.73
CA PHE A 108 7.27 -27.43 -6.80
C PHE A 108 8.64 -26.78 -6.60
N VAL A 109 8.63 -25.55 -6.10
CA VAL A 109 9.82 -24.81 -5.71
C VAL A 109 9.79 -24.64 -4.20
N LYS A 110 10.90 -24.91 -3.53
CA LYS A 110 11.05 -24.62 -2.11
C LYS A 110 11.58 -23.20 -1.96
N ALA A 111 10.99 -22.45 -1.05
CA ALA A 111 11.44 -21.12 -0.68
C ALA A 111 11.50 -20.99 0.84
N ARG A 112 12.35 -20.09 1.33
CA ARG A 112 12.42 -19.70 2.74
C ARG A 112 11.84 -18.29 2.88
N ILE A 113 11.10 -18.03 3.95
CA ILE A 113 10.64 -16.66 4.26
C ILE A 113 11.87 -15.81 4.64
N ALA A 114 12.13 -14.76 3.87
CA ALA A 114 13.21 -13.80 4.11
C ALA A 114 12.72 -12.59 4.92
N LYS A 115 11.50 -12.12 4.64
CA LYS A 115 10.79 -11.08 5.40
C LYS A 115 9.31 -11.44 5.52
N SER A 116 8.69 -11.15 6.65
CA SER A 116 7.27 -11.38 6.90
C SER A 116 6.64 -10.11 7.46
N TYR A 117 5.70 -9.52 6.73
CA TYR A 117 4.94 -8.34 7.14
C TYR A 117 3.54 -8.72 7.63
N LEU A 118 2.93 -9.70 6.97
CA LEU A 118 1.64 -10.31 7.30
C LEU A 118 1.74 -11.83 7.16
N PRO A 119 0.81 -12.61 7.74
CA PRO A 119 0.81 -14.06 7.57
C PRO A 119 0.72 -14.47 6.09
N ILE A 120 1.76 -15.15 5.60
CA ILE A 120 1.80 -15.78 4.28
C ILE A 120 1.04 -17.12 4.36
N ARG A 121 0.04 -17.30 3.51
CA ARG A 121 -0.93 -18.41 3.55
C ARG A 121 -0.94 -19.17 2.22
N LYS A 122 -1.48 -20.40 2.26
CA LYS A 122 -1.80 -21.16 1.04
C LYS A 122 -2.74 -20.34 0.16
N GLY A 123 -2.47 -20.30 -1.14
CA GLY A 123 -3.23 -19.53 -2.11
C GLY A 123 -2.64 -18.15 -2.42
N ASP A 124 -1.71 -17.65 -1.61
CA ASP A 124 -1.02 -16.39 -1.91
C ASP A 124 -0.20 -16.51 -3.17
N HIS A 125 -0.09 -15.42 -3.92
CA HIS A 125 0.71 -15.35 -5.13
C HIS A 125 2.10 -14.82 -4.84
N ILE A 126 3.04 -15.16 -5.71
CA ILE A 126 4.37 -14.57 -5.70
C ILE A 126 4.69 -13.92 -7.04
N LYS A 127 5.42 -12.80 -7.01
CA LYS A 127 6.00 -12.16 -8.19
C LYS A 127 7.46 -11.80 -7.93
N PRO A 128 8.30 -11.66 -8.97
CA PRO A 128 9.69 -11.27 -8.80
C PRO A 128 9.83 -10.05 -7.89
N TYR A 129 10.79 -10.08 -6.98
CA TYR A 129 11.07 -8.93 -6.12
C TYR A 129 11.80 -7.85 -6.92
N GLU A 130 11.25 -6.64 -6.89
CA GLU A 130 11.87 -5.44 -7.44
C GLU A 130 12.34 -4.58 -6.27
N LYS A 131 13.56 -4.04 -6.36
CA LYS A 131 14.11 -3.18 -5.32
C LYS A 131 13.31 -1.89 -5.28
N ILE A 132 12.74 -1.57 -4.11
CA ILE A 132 11.97 -0.34 -3.90
C ILE A 132 12.86 0.72 -3.24
N ASN A 133 12.73 1.97 -3.71
CA ASN A 133 13.36 3.10 -3.05
C ASN A 133 12.52 3.53 -1.84
N HIS A 134 13.15 3.61 -0.67
CA HIS A 134 12.49 4.01 0.58
C HIS A 134 12.39 5.54 0.72
N TYR A 135 13.11 6.28 -0.12
CA TYR A 135 13.01 7.73 -0.23
C TYR A 135 12.07 8.08 -1.37
N ILE A 136 10.97 8.75 -1.04
CA ILE A 136 9.97 9.22 -1.99
C ILE A 136 10.25 10.70 -2.23
N PRO A 137 10.74 11.09 -3.42
CA PRO A 137 10.95 12.50 -3.74
C PRO A 137 9.60 13.22 -3.67
N ILE A 138 9.53 14.29 -2.91
CA ILE A 138 8.37 15.19 -2.86
C ILE A 138 8.38 16.00 -4.16
N THR A 139 7.21 16.23 -4.73
CA THR A 139 7.05 16.97 -5.98
C THR A 139 5.98 18.03 -5.85
N ASP A 140 6.30 19.24 -6.32
CA ASP A 140 5.36 20.36 -6.39
C ASP A 140 4.43 20.27 -7.62
N ASP A 141 4.74 19.38 -8.57
CA ASP A 141 3.88 19.06 -9.72
C ASP A 141 2.70 18.17 -9.27
N VAL A 142 1.76 18.79 -8.55
CA VAL A 142 0.54 18.17 -8.04
C VAL A 142 -0.61 18.45 -9.01
N PRO A 143 -1.24 17.42 -9.62
CA PRO A 143 -2.34 17.63 -10.54
C PRO A 143 -3.58 18.11 -9.78
N TYR A 144 -4.30 19.08 -10.34
CA TYR A 144 -5.61 19.46 -9.81
C TYR A 144 -6.62 18.34 -10.08
N ILE A 145 -6.92 17.53 -9.05
CA ILE A 145 -7.84 16.40 -9.13
C ILE A 145 -8.84 16.46 -7.98
N ARG A 146 -10.03 15.89 -8.20
CA ARG A 146 -10.93 15.52 -7.12
C ARG A 146 -10.98 14.00 -7.03
N SER A 147 -10.64 13.48 -5.86
CA SER A 147 -10.52 12.06 -5.59
C SER A 147 -11.22 11.68 -4.29
N HIS A 148 -11.56 10.40 -4.13
CA HIS A 148 -12.11 9.87 -2.89
C HIS A 148 -11.20 8.81 -2.30
N VAL A 149 -11.16 8.74 -0.96
CA VAL A 149 -10.61 7.58 -0.26
C VAL A 149 -11.59 6.42 -0.37
N ILE A 150 -11.15 5.30 -0.95
CA ILE A 150 -12.01 4.15 -1.32
C ILE A 150 -11.71 2.86 -0.56
N ALA A 151 -10.53 2.75 0.04
CA ALA A 151 -10.17 1.66 0.94
C ALA A 151 -9.06 2.11 1.89
N SER A 152 -8.79 1.29 2.90
CA SER A 152 -7.65 1.45 3.81
C SER A 152 -6.88 0.15 3.92
N GLU A 153 -5.59 0.26 4.22
CA GLU A 153 -4.76 -0.88 4.55
C GLU A 153 -5.30 -1.54 5.83
N GLY A 154 -5.58 -2.84 5.76
CA GLY A 154 -6.20 -3.58 6.87
C GLY A 154 -7.71 -3.37 7.04
N THR A 155 -8.43 -2.83 6.05
CA THR A 155 -9.91 -2.73 6.02
C THR A 155 -10.51 -1.97 7.21
N ARG A 156 -9.80 -0.98 7.72
CA ARG A 156 -10.24 -0.12 8.83
C ARG A 156 -11.20 0.96 8.33
N ARG A 157 -12.26 1.22 9.10
CA ARG A 157 -13.21 2.33 8.78
C ARG A 157 -12.79 3.66 9.39
N MET A 158 -12.13 3.60 10.54
CA MET A 158 -11.47 4.74 11.19
C MET A 158 -10.02 4.77 10.72
N ILE A 159 -9.62 5.90 10.16
CA ILE A 159 -8.27 6.12 9.63
C ILE A 159 -7.72 7.45 10.18
N GLY A 160 -6.41 7.55 10.32
CA GLY A 160 -5.78 8.78 10.78
C GLY A 160 -4.31 8.84 10.40
N GLN A 161 -3.59 9.77 11.03
CA GLN A 161 -2.16 9.92 10.83
C GLN A 161 -1.42 8.58 11.00
N GLY A 162 -0.59 8.23 10.00
CA GLY A 162 0.16 6.99 9.95
C GLY A 162 -0.52 5.85 9.19
N ASP A 163 -1.84 5.92 8.95
CA ASP A 163 -2.54 4.91 8.18
C ASP A 163 -2.30 5.07 6.67
N ILE A 164 -2.31 3.93 5.98
CA ILE A 164 -2.29 3.86 4.52
C ILE A 164 -3.71 3.76 4.01
N VAL A 165 -4.03 4.61 3.03
CA VAL A 165 -5.32 4.65 2.38
C VAL A 165 -5.18 4.60 0.87
N PHE A 166 -6.23 4.19 0.20
CA PHE A 166 -6.27 4.10 -1.25
C PHE A 166 -7.27 5.09 -1.82
N ILE A 167 -6.88 5.75 -2.91
CA ILE A 167 -7.71 6.74 -3.58
C ILE A 167 -8.12 6.28 -4.99
N ASN A 168 -9.25 6.77 -5.49
CA ASN A 168 -9.82 6.40 -6.80
C ASN A 168 -9.21 7.14 -8.01
N LYS A 169 -8.02 7.72 -7.85
CA LYS A 169 -7.22 8.34 -8.92
C LYS A 169 -5.81 7.76 -8.90
N GLY A 170 -5.24 7.57 -10.08
CA GLY A 170 -3.90 6.99 -10.26
C GLY A 170 -3.15 7.63 -11.42
N GLN A 171 -2.23 6.88 -12.02
CA GLN A 171 -1.34 7.37 -13.09
C GLN A 171 -2.10 7.99 -14.26
N LYS A 172 -3.26 7.43 -14.64
CA LYS A 172 -4.10 7.98 -15.73
C LYS A 172 -4.60 9.40 -15.44
N ASN A 173 -4.63 9.81 -14.18
CA ASN A 173 -5.05 11.13 -13.72
C ASN A 173 -3.87 12.06 -13.41
N GLY A 174 -2.63 11.65 -13.70
CA GLY A 174 -1.44 12.42 -13.40
C GLY A 174 -0.90 12.23 -11.97
N VAL A 175 -1.56 11.42 -11.14
CA VAL A 175 -1.09 11.13 -9.77
C VAL A 175 0.22 10.35 -9.81
N ARG A 176 1.19 10.77 -9.00
CA ARG A 176 2.54 10.21 -8.90
C ARG A 176 2.96 10.04 -7.44
N PRO A 177 3.85 9.09 -7.12
CA PRO A 177 4.54 9.07 -5.83
C PRO A 177 5.16 10.43 -5.52
N GLY A 178 5.01 10.89 -4.29
CA GLY A 178 5.49 12.21 -3.86
C GLY A 178 4.50 13.35 -3.98
N ASN A 179 3.37 13.18 -4.69
CA ASN A 179 2.29 14.15 -4.62
C ASN A 179 1.72 14.21 -3.20
N ILE A 180 1.45 15.42 -2.73
CA ILE A 180 0.81 15.68 -1.46
C ILE A 180 -0.55 16.33 -1.75
N PHE A 181 -1.60 15.75 -1.20
CA PHE A 181 -2.96 16.25 -1.31
C PHE A 181 -3.54 16.56 0.07
N ASP A 182 -4.52 17.43 0.09
CA ASP A 182 -5.28 17.73 1.31
C ASP A 182 -6.53 16.82 1.37
N ILE A 183 -6.87 16.38 2.58
CA ILE A 183 -8.04 15.54 2.86
C ILE A 183 -9.12 16.41 3.51
N PHE A 184 -10.33 16.36 2.97
CA PHE A 184 -11.49 17.09 3.48
C PHE A 184 -12.61 16.12 3.83
N GLU A 185 -13.15 16.28 5.04
CA GLU A 185 -14.32 15.51 5.46
C GLU A 185 -15.59 16.13 4.86
N HIS A 186 -16.38 15.32 4.16
CA HIS A 186 -17.69 15.74 3.71
C HIS A 186 -18.66 15.65 4.88
N GLN A 187 -18.83 16.76 5.61
CA GLN A 187 -19.96 16.89 6.50
C GLN A 187 -21.22 17.09 5.65
N GLU A 188 -21.99 16.03 5.45
CA GLU A 188 -23.44 16.20 5.27
C GLU A 188 -23.91 16.92 6.52
N LYS A 189 -24.08 18.24 6.43
CA LYS A 189 -24.79 18.93 7.49
C LYS A 189 -26.16 18.27 7.57
N ASP A 190 -26.47 17.71 8.74
CA ASP A 190 -27.83 17.58 9.24
C ASP A 190 -28.51 18.95 9.03
N PHE A 191 -29.12 19.13 7.87
CA PHE A 191 -29.90 20.31 7.51
C PHE A 191 -31.31 20.16 8.06
N GLU A 192 -31.46 19.57 9.25
CA GLU A 192 -32.68 19.60 10.01
C GLU A 192 -32.39 20.22 11.38
N MET A 193 -33.12 21.30 11.68
CA MET A 193 -33.14 22.04 12.95
C MET A 193 -32.01 23.05 13.23
N SER A 194 -31.95 24.12 12.44
CA SER A 194 -32.02 25.47 13.03
C SER A 194 -32.44 26.50 11.98
N ARG A 195 -33.42 27.35 12.32
CA ARG A 195 -33.89 28.47 11.48
C ARG A 195 -32.87 29.62 11.39
N ARG A 196 -31.60 29.31 11.13
CA ARG A 196 -30.56 30.26 10.71
C ARG A 196 -29.70 29.53 9.71
N THR A 197 -29.94 29.80 8.43
CA THR A 197 -29.06 29.43 7.33
C THR A 197 -27.70 30.10 7.54
N VAL A 198 -26.81 29.47 8.30
CA VAL A 198 -25.40 29.77 8.25
C VAL A 198 -24.92 29.20 6.92
N PHE A 199 -24.90 30.05 5.90
CA PHE A 199 -24.15 29.81 4.68
C PHE A 199 -22.70 29.54 5.10
N VAL A 200 -22.30 28.26 5.10
CA VAL A 200 -20.89 27.92 5.21
C VAL A 200 -20.36 28.07 3.80
N ASP A 201 -19.51 29.07 3.63
CA ASP A 201 -18.78 29.27 2.39
C ASP A 201 -17.99 27.99 2.06
N PRO A 202 -18.24 27.33 0.91
CA PRO A 202 -17.48 26.17 0.48
C PRO A 202 -15.97 26.43 0.39
N SER A 203 -15.53 27.69 0.20
CA SER A 203 -14.10 28.07 0.19
C SER A 203 -13.44 28.13 1.56
N ASN A 204 -14.17 28.00 2.67
CA ASN A 204 -13.62 28.09 4.03
C ASN A 204 -13.53 26.72 4.74
N ARG A 205 -13.42 25.62 3.98
CA ARG A 205 -13.13 24.31 4.56
C ARG A 205 -11.64 24.20 4.83
N TYR A 206 -11.28 24.08 6.10
CA TYR A 206 -9.91 23.72 6.48
C TYR A 206 -9.69 22.23 6.23
N PRO A 207 -8.51 21.82 5.74
CA PRO A 207 -8.20 20.42 5.56
C PRO A 207 -8.28 19.67 6.90
N SER A 208 -8.93 18.51 6.87
CA SER A 208 -9.02 17.58 8.01
C SER A 208 -7.83 16.64 8.07
N GLY A 209 -7.04 16.53 7.01
CA GLY A 209 -5.80 15.77 6.96
C GLY A 209 -4.96 16.06 5.72
N GLN A 210 -3.83 15.39 5.60
CA GLN A 210 -2.91 15.46 4.47
C GLN A 210 -2.50 14.05 4.03
N LEU A 211 -2.42 13.83 2.72
CA LEU A 211 -2.12 12.56 2.09
C LEU A 211 -0.88 12.65 1.22
N LEU A 212 0.19 11.93 1.57
CA LEU A 212 1.36 11.74 0.73
C LEU A 212 1.20 10.47 -0.11
N ILE A 213 1.23 10.58 -1.44
CA ILE A 213 1.18 9.42 -2.32
C ILE A 213 2.49 8.62 -2.25
N LEU A 214 2.38 7.34 -1.93
CA LEU A 214 3.49 6.41 -1.82
C LEU A 214 3.70 5.61 -3.12
N THR A 215 2.62 5.05 -3.66
CA THR A 215 2.64 4.24 -4.87
C THR A 215 1.40 4.50 -5.72
N THR A 216 1.51 4.23 -7.02
CA THR A 216 0.42 4.47 -7.98
C THR A 216 0.19 3.27 -8.86
N GLN A 217 -1.07 2.90 -9.02
CA GLN A 217 -1.53 2.02 -10.07
C GLN A 217 -2.16 2.85 -11.19
N ARG A 218 -2.62 2.19 -12.26
CA ARG A 218 -3.20 2.87 -13.42
C ARG A 218 -4.40 3.76 -13.06
N LEU A 219 -5.27 3.29 -12.16
CA LEU A 219 -6.54 3.93 -11.80
C LEU A 219 -6.66 4.33 -10.33
N THR A 220 -5.73 3.91 -9.47
CA THR A 220 -5.77 4.13 -8.03
C THR A 220 -4.37 4.48 -7.53
N ALA A 221 -4.28 5.02 -6.31
CA ALA A 221 -3.00 5.28 -5.65
C ALA A 221 -3.10 4.93 -4.17
N ALA A 222 -1.98 4.52 -3.58
CA ALA A 222 -1.83 4.33 -2.15
C ALA A 222 -1.13 5.55 -1.56
N GLY A 223 -1.67 6.10 -0.49
CA GLY A 223 -1.11 7.25 0.21
C GLY A 223 -1.05 7.05 1.71
N LEU A 224 -0.06 7.69 2.33
CA LEU A 224 0.11 7.79 3.77
C LEU A 224 -0.56 9.07 4.27
N ILE A 225 -1.42 8.94 5.27
CA ILE A 225 -1.93 10.11 5.98
C ILE A 225 -0.79 10.64 6.86
N THR A 226 -0.16 11.73 6.44
CA THR A 226 0.97 12.35 7.16
C THR A 226 0.51 13.19 8.33
N TRP A 227 -0.70 13.71 8.27
CA TRP A 227 -1.34 14.50 9.31
C TRP A 227 -2.85 14.34 9.25
N SER A 228 -3.51 14.34 10.41
CA SER A 228 -4.96 14.48 10.51
C SER A 228 -5.34 15.26 11.76
N LYS A 229 -6.40 16.06 11.68
CA LYS A 229 -6.91 16.85 12.82
C LYS A 229 -7.50 15.94 13.90
N ASN A 230 -8.25 14.93 13.46
CA ASN A 230 -8.86 13.87 14.27
C ASN A 230 -8.73 12.54 13.50
N GLU A 231 -9.22 11.44 14.07
CA GLU A 231 -9.54 10.27 13.26
C GLU A 231 -10.65 10.62 12.26
N LEU A 232 -10.54 10.09 11.05
CA LEU A 232 -11.44 10.32 9.93
C LEU A 232 -12.23 9.04 9.69
N LEU A 233 -13.55 9.18 9.54
CA LEU A 233 -14.41 8.07 9.17
C LEU A 233 -14.52 8.00 7.65
N MET A 234 -14.10 6.87 7.05
CA MET A 234 -14.15 6.69 5.60
C MET A 234 -15.55 6.80 4.99
N ALA A 235 -16.61 6.58 5.79
CA ALA A 235 -18.00 6.71 5.33
C ALA A 235 -18.40 8.16 4.99
N HIS A 236 -17.70 9.16 5.52
CA HIS A 236 -18.00 10.58 5.30
C HIS A 236 -17.44 11.14 3.98
N GLN A 237 -17.33 10.32 2.94
CA GLN A 237 -16.79 10.67 1.62
C GLN A 237 -15.60 11.65 1.69
N LEU A 238 -14.40 11.11 1.88
CA LEU A 238 -13.20 11.96 2.03
C LEU A 238 -12.73 12.46 0.67
N ASP A 239 -12.94 13.75 0.42
CA ASP A 239 -12.45 14.45 -0.78
C ASP A 239 -10.94 14.67 -0.64
N VAL A 240 -10.20 14.35 -1.70
CA VAL A 240 -8.75 14.53 -1.82
C VAL A 240 -8.48 15.39 -3.05
N HIS A 241 -7.79 16.51 -2.86
CA HIS A 241 -7.43 17.46 -3.92
C HIS A 241 -6.13 18.21 -3.65
#